data_AF-A0A925XEA8-F1
#
_entry.id   AF-A0A925XEA8-F1
#
_cell.length_a   1.000
_cell.length_b   1.000
_cell.length_c   1.000
_cell.angle_alpha   90.00
_cell.angle_beta   90.00
_cell.angle_gamma   90.00
#
_symmetry.space_group_name_H-M   'P 1'
#
loop_
_entity.id
_entity.type
_entity.pdbx_description
1 polymer ?
#
loop_
_entity_poly.entity_id
_entity_poly.type
_entity_poly.pdbx_seq_one_letter_code
_entity_poly.pdbx_strand_id
1 'polypeptide(L)'
;MSTFRRTIEHRPTRTHRGTAVVFLIAFGLFAVSQPAPTHAQSSDGSLPKYKEMPLPSGEDLLKGKPFDWIVLLSGDVLVVEPVSPRHDPMFRLNLNLKHAEATYNHVLKFKSARMADVDLQLARNRELDIGALRDEVDAKLDAARRRVQEAKQATLKLAVTLREDSVDPDYLLDTRFIQFVVHYEDLLLRRAEQLIDEGRVPLAYDLLLVVNRRHRENNARIQTELEAVEKTIQTDGESLKARREELRKERDELKTRPRTGAAKKRETDIDNGIESLTKEMKELDEELLAIRKKLRFVRPKDFPRPDAPLKDDVLLPAWPKFEEAYVRLILRDAELHAARNDLDGALRLLEEIWKPDSTIDGLSTQLGNAIDRLIAPLVEQHDYRQARHFLNRLAAREPDHSIVQKWKSDLMARATATIAEARAAAARASAIVAIALDARSLFHFCTLEWSGSRDASRFRK
;
A
#
# COMPACT_ATOMS: atom_id res chain seq x y z
N MET A 1 29.16 32.80 -8.73
CA MET A 1 27.88 32.10 -8.50
C MET A 1 26.75 33.14 -8.39
N SER A 2 26.11 33.53 -9.49
CA SER A 2 25.17 34.67 -9.52
C SER A 2 23.90 34.42 -10.37
N THR A 3 23.77 33.24 -10.98
CA THR A 3 22.81 32.97 -12.06
C THR A 3 21.54 32.22 -11.66
N PHE A 4 21.39 31.78 -10.41
CA PHE A 4 20.23 30.97 -9.98
C PHE A 4 18.94 31.80 -9.76
N ARG A 5 19.02 33.13 -9.76
CA ARG A 5 17.94 34.04 -9.29
C ARG A 5 16.87 34.40 -10.34
N ARG A 6 16.70 33.62 -11.43
CA ARG A 6 15.93 34.06 -12.63
C ARG A 6 14.91 33.09 -13.26
N THR A 7 14.65 31.93 -12.66
CA THR A 7 13.69 30.94 -13.21
C THR A 7 12.62 30.50 -12.20
N ILE A 8 11.98 31.49 -11.58
CA ILE A 8 10.70 31.32 -10.89
C ILE A 8 9.71 32.24 -11.60
N GLU A 9 8.94 31.69 -12.55
CA GLU A 9 7.92 32.43 -13.30
C GLU A 9 6.67 32.59 -12.42
N HIS A 10 6.43 33.80 -11.92
CA HIS A 10 5.21 34.12 -11.16
C HIS A 10 3.99 34.11 -12.09
N ARG A 11 2.99 33.28 -11.80
CA ARG A 11 1.71 33.27 -12.52
C ARG A 11 0.83 34.42 -12.00
N PRO A 12 0.26 35.31 -12.84
CA PRO A 12 -0.61 36.38 -12.36
C PRO A 12 -1.92 35.79 -11.81
N THR A 13 -2.19 36.04 -10.53
CA THR A 13 -3.39 35.54 -9.84
C THR A 13 -4.63 36.37 -10.19
N ARG A 14 -5.79 35.71 -10.23
CA ARG A 14 -7.07 36.33 -10.61
C ARG A 14 -7.70 37.02 -9.40
N THR A 15 -7.70 38.35 -9.38
CA THR A 15 -8.16 39.15 -8.24
C THR A 15 -9.65 38.92 -7.91
N HIS A 16 -9.93 38.40 -6.71
CA HIS A 16 -11.28 38.38 -6.13
C HIS A 16 -11.44 39.51 -5.09
N ARG A 17 -12.45 40.37 -5.31
CA ARG A 17 -13.09 41.16 -4.24
C ARG A 17 -14.11 40.25 -3.55
N GLY A 18 -14.38 40.28 -2.25
CA GLY A 18 -13.89 41.18 -1.21
C GLY A 18 -15.05 41.62 -0.31
N THR A 19 -15.24 40.95 0.83
CA THR A 19 -16.23 41.32 1.86
C THR A 19 -15.73 40.86 3.23
N ALA A 20 -15.49 41.82 4.14
CA ALA A 20 -15.08 41.54 5.51
C ALA A 20 -16.25 41.69 6.48
N VAL A 21 -16.35 40.78 7.46
CA VAL A 21 -17.26 40.90 8.61
C VAL A 21 -16.41 40.82 9.86
N VAL A 22 -16.52 41.83 10.72
CA VAL A 22 -15.77 41.94 11.98
C VAL A 22 -16.60 41.34 13.11
N PHE A 23 -16.02 40.41 13.87
CA PHE A 23 -16.52 40.03 15.19
C PHE A 23 -15.41 40.10 16.23
N LEU A 24 -15.62 40.91 17.26
CA LEU A 24 -14.74 41.08 18.41
C LEU A 24 -15.30 40.26 19.57
N ILE A 25 -14.58 39.21 19.99
CA ILE A 25 -14.83 38.53 21.27
C ILE A 25 -13.48 38.35 21.96
N ALA A 26 -13.32 39.01 23.11
CA ALA A 26 -12.16 38.84 23.98
C ALA A 26 -12.44 37.73 24.99
N PHE A 27 -11.55 36.74 25.05
CA PHE A 27 -11.53 35.73 26.11
C PHE A 27 -10.10 35.50 26.58
N GLY A 28 -9.82 35.86 27.84
CA GLY A 28 -8.50 35.71 28.44
C GLY A 28 -8.32 34.32 29.03
N LEU A 29 -7.50 33.48 28.37
CA LEU A 29 -6.90 32.29 28.98
C LEU A 29 -5.37 32.44 28.92
N PHE A 30 -4.70 32.23 30.05
CA PHE A 30 -3.24 32.11 30.11
C PHE A 30 -2.79 30.77 29.50
N ALA A 31 -2.69 30.72 28.18
CA ALA A 31 -1.95 29.67 27.51
C ALA A 31 -0.45 29.97 27.62
N VAL A 32 0.32 29.04 28.18
CA VAL A 32 1.78 29.03 28.01
C VAL A 32 2.05 28.70 26.55
N SER A 33 2.19 29.74 25.73
CA SER A 33 2.54 29.59 24.32
C SER A 33 3.96 29.04 24.23
N GLN A 34 4.08 27.74 24.00
CA GLN A 34 5.29 27.21 23.38
C GLN A 34 5.47 27.97 22.06
N PRO A 35 6.64 28.58 21.80
CA PRO A 35 6.87 29.23 20.53
C PRO A 35 6.74 28.17 19.44
N ALA A 36 5.91 28.44 18.43
CA ALA A 36 5.84 27.59 17.24
C ALA A 36 7.28 27.37 16.72
N PRO A 37 7.64 26.16 16.27
CA PRO A 37 8.98 25.87 15.78
C PRO A 37 9.30 26.87 14.67
N THR A 38 10.10 27.87 15.03
CA THR A 38 10.51 28.92 14.12
C THR A 38 11.55 28.26 13.24
N HIS A 39 11.11 27.72 12.10
CA HIS A 39 12.01 27.19 11.08
C HIS A 39 13.05 28.29 10.83
N ALA A 40 14.29 27.98 11.17
CA ALA A 40 15.33 29.01 11.31
C ALA A 40 15.59 29.62 9.93
N GLN A 41 14.97 30.78 9.69
CA GLN A 41 15.22 31.57 8.49
C GLN A 41 16.68 32.01 8.56
N SER A 42 17.51 31.35 7.77
CA SER A 42 18.88 31.76 7.48
C SER A 42 18.85 33.21 7.00
N SER A 43 19.49 34.11 7.75
CA SER A 43 19.51 35.55 7.48
C SER A 43 20.03 35.91 6.08
N ASP A 44 20.73 34.98 5.44
CA ASP A 44 21.40 35.15 4.15
C ASP A 44 20.49 34.76 2.95
N GLY A 45 19.25 34.31 3.20
CA GLY A 45 18.29 33.93 2.16
C GLY A 45 18.70 32.68 1.36
N SER A 46 19.66 31.90 1.89
CA SER A 46 20.06 30.60 1.34
C SER A 46 19.14 29.50 1.87
N LEU A 47 18.53 28.74 0.96
CA LEU A 47 17.72 27.57 1.31
C LEU A 47 18.51 26.57 2.17
N PRO A 48 17.87 25.90 3.14
CA PRO A 48 18.55 24.94 4.02
C PRO A 48 18.95 23.68 3.26
N LYS A 49 20.09 23.08 3.63
CA LYS A 49 20.55 21.82 3.02
C LYS A 49 19.83 20.62 3.63
N TYR A 50 19.52 19.63 2.79
CA TYR A 50 18.80 18.42 3.21
C TYR A 50 19.45 17.63 4.35
N LYS A 51 20.79 17.64 4.45
CA LYS A 51 21.52 16.98 5.56
C LYS A 51 21.50 17.78 6.87
N GLU A 52 21.21 19.07 6.80
CA GLU A 52 21.19 20.01 7.94
C GLU A 52 19.77 20.25 8.46
N MET A 53 18.75 19.94 7.65
CA MET A 53 17.33 20.03 8.02
C MET A 53 17.01 19.10 9.21
N PRO A 54 16.66 19.63 10.40
CA PRO A 54 16.22 18.80 11.51
C PRO A 54 14.87 18.16 11.19
N LEU A 55 14.68 16.92 11.62
CA LEU A 55 13.36 16.29 11.53
C LEU A 55 12.39 17.01 12.47
N PRO A 56 11.19 17.40 11.99
CA PRO A 56 10.16 18.03 12.82
C PRO A 56 9.76 17.15 14.01
N SER A 57 9.27 17.76 15.10
CA SER A 57 8.82 16.97 16.25
C SER A 57 7.58 16.13 15.90
N GLY A 58 7.37 15.03 16.63
CA GLY A 58 6.19 14.19 16.41
C GLY A 58 4.88 14.94 16.63
N GLU A 59 4.86 15.90 17.56
CA GLU A 59 3.67 16.72 17.83
C GLU A 59 3.41 17.75 16.73
N ASP A 60 4.45 18.36 16.18
CA ASP A 60 4.32 19.32 15.06
C ASP A 60 3.81 18.65 13.79
N LEU A 61 4.20 17.39 13.58
CA LEU A 61 3.65 16.56 12.51
C LEU A 61 2.18 16.25 12.80
N LEU A 62 1.84 15.65 13.95
CA LEU A 62 0.45 15.26 14.26
C LEU A 62 -0.56 16.42 14.27
N LYS A 63 -0.13 17.62 14.71
CA LYS A 63 -0.98 18.82 14.80
C LYS A 63 -0.93 19.70 13.55
N GLY A 64 0.13 19.62 12.76
CA GLY A 64 0.40 20.53 11.65
C GLY A 64 -0.41 20.24 10.39
N LYS A 65 -0.51 21.25 9.50
CA LYS A 65 -0.86 20.98 8.11
C LYS A 65 0.22 20.07 7.49
N PRO A 66 -0.14 19.00 6.76
CA PRO A 66 0.80 18.16 6.02
C PRO A 66 1.62 18.96 5.01
N PHE A 67 2.87 18.55 4.76
CA PHE A 67 3.79 19.18 3.82
C PHE A 67 4.81 18.16 3.29
N ASP A 68 5.33 18.38 2.09
CA ASP A 68 6.40 17.58 1.50
C ASP A 68 7.70 18.40 1.44
N TRP A 69 8.85 17.71 1.37
CA TRP A 69 10.15 18.31 1.11
C TRP A 69 10.61 17.97 -0.30
N ILE A 70 10.81 18.98 -1.15
CA ILE A 70 11.44 18.79 -2.45
C ILE A 70 12.93 19.06 -2.29
N VAL A 71 13.77 18.03 -2.51
CA VAL A 71 15.22 18.15 -2.47
C VAL A 71 15.72 18.43 -3.88
N LEU A 72 16.39 19.57 -4.06
CA LEU A 72 16.96 19.98 -5.34
C LEU A 72 18.32 19.31 -5.58
N LEU A 73 18.79 19.27 -6.83
CA LEU A 73 20.12 18.77 -7.21
C LEU A 73 21.29 19.50 -6.52
N SER A 74 21.06 20.73 -6.05
CA SER A 74 22.00 21.51 -5.24
C SER A 74 22.05 21.09 -3.76
N GLY A 75 21.22 20.11 -3.36
CA GLY A 75 21.02 19.68 -1.97
C GLY A 75 20.14 20.63 -1.13
N ASP A 76 19.61 21.69 -1.73
CA ASP A 76 18.68 22.63 -1.10
C ASP A 76 17.28 22.01 -0.93
N VAL A 77 16.56 22.38 0.13
CA VAL A 77 15.20 21.89 0.40
C VAL A 77 14.17 23.01 0.24
N LEU A 78 13.09 22.70 -0.48
CA LEU A 78 11.86 23.48 -0.50
C LEU A 78 10.79 22.78 0.33
N VAL A 79 10.15 23.50 1.26
CA VAL A 79 9.00 23.01 2.03
C VAL A 79 7.72 23.45 1.33
N VAL A 80 6.96 22.49 0.82
CA VAL A 80 5.80 22.71 -0.06
C VAL A 80 4.55 22.05 0.48
N GLU A 81 3.39 22.49 -0.01
CA GLU A 81 2.14 21.74 0.17
C GLU A 81 2.23 20.32 -0.45
N PRO A 82 1.44 19.35 0.04
CA PRO A 82 1.35 17.97 -0.45
C PRO A 82 1.38 17.79 -1.97
N VAL A 83 2.50 17.30 -2.50
CA VAL A 83 2.63 17.07 -3.95
C VAL A 83 1.74 15.91 -4.36
N SER A 84 0.96 16.11 -5.42
CA SER A 84 0.11 15.08 -6.04
C SER A 84 0.58 14.84 -7.48
N PRO A 85 0.58 13.59 -7.98
CA PRO A 85 0.13 12.37 -7.32
C PRO A 85 1.12 11.83 -6.27
N ARG A 86 0.60 11.07 -5.30
CA ARG A 86 1.36 10.40 -4.24
C ARG A 86 1.94 9.06 -4.73
N HIS A 87 3.11 8.72 -4.17
CA HIS A 87 4.09 7.76 -4.70
C HIS A 87 4.65 8.17 -6.08
N ASP A 88 5.91 8.59 -6.06
CA ASP A 88 6.74 8.92 -7.22
C ASP A 88 6.01 9.74 -8.31
N PRO A 89 5.81 11.06 -8.07
CA PRO A 89 5.24 11.95 -9.09
C PRO A 89 6.06 11.94 -10.38
N MET A 90 7.38 11.73 -10.31
CA MET A 90 8.26 11.63 -11.48
C MET A 90 7.95 10.37 -12.31
N PHE A 91 7.64 9.24 -11.67
CA PHE A 91 7.21 8.03 -12.38
C PHE A 91 5.88 8.25 -13.12
N ARG A 92 4.86 8.85 -12.49
CA ARG A 92 3.57 9.14 -13.19
C ARG A 92 3.74 10.15 -14.32
N LEU A 93 4.56 11.20 -14.15
CA LEU A 93 4.89 12.15 -15.22
C LEU A 93 5.66 11.50 -16.38
N ASN A 94 6.60 10.59 -16.09
CA ASN A 94 7.31 9.82 -17.12
C ASN A 94 6.41 8.79 -17.82
N LEU A 95 5.43 8.21 -17.12
CA LEU A 95 4.46 7.28 -17.70
C LEU A 95 3.54 7.98 -18.70
N ASN A 96 2.98 9.14 -18.32
CA ASN A 96 2.15 9.97 -19.20
C ASN A 96 2.91 10.39 -20.46
N LEU A 97 4.19 10.77 -20.31
CA LEU A 97 5.07 11.08 -21.44
C LEU A 97 5.24 9.89 -22.38
N LYS A 98 5.59 8.71 -21.86
CA LYS A 98 5.74 7.48 -22.66
C LYS A 98 4.45 7.10 -23.40
N HIS A 99 3.30 7.25 -22.77
CA HIS A 99 2.00 7.01 -23.40
C HIS A 99 1.76 7.99 -24.56
N ALA A 100 1.96 9.30 -24.34
CA ALA A 100 1.82 10.29 -25.41
C ALA A 100 2.78 10.04 -26.58
N GLU A 101 4.05 9.71 -26.30
CA GLU A 101 5.03 9.35 -27.33
C GLU A 101 4.65 8.08 -28.10
N ALA A 102 4.07 7.07 -27.43
CA ALA A 102 3.52 5.89 -28.09
C ALA A 102 2.35 6.25 -29.02
N THR A 103 1.40 7.09 -28.58
CA THR A 103 0.31 7.59 -29.43
C THR A 103 0.83 8.35 -30.66
N TYR A 104 1.83 9.22 -30.48
CA TYR A 104 2.44 9.94 -31.60
C TYR A 104 3.15 9.01 -32.58
N ASN A 105 3.94 8.05 -32.09
CA ASN A 105 4.61 7.06 -32.92
C ASN A 105 3.61 6.17 -33.68
N HIS A 106 2.47 5.85 -33.07
CA HIS A 106 1.35 5.16 -33.72
C HIS A 106 0.79 5.98 -34.89
N VAL A 107 0.41 7.25 -34.64
CA VAL A 107 -0.12 8.15 -35.68
C VAL A 107 0.91 8.38 -36.81
N LEU A 108 2.20 8.49 -36.48
CA LEU A 108 3.27 8.64 -37.46
C LEU A 108 3.39 7.41 -38.37
N LYS A 109 3.34 6.20 -37.80
CA LYS A 109 3.38 4.93 -38.55
C LYS A 109 2.14 4.75 -39.43
N PHE A 110 0.96 5.11 -38.93
CA PHE A 110 -0.28 5.13 -39.72
C PHE A 110 -0.24 6.15 -40.85
N LYS A 111 0.33 7.34 -40.62
CA LYS A 111 0.56 8.32 -41.69
C LYS A 111 1.44 7.76 -42.80
N SER A 112 2.56 7.09 -42.48
CA SER A 112 3.41 6.51 -43.53
C SER A 112 2.70 5.45 -44.37
N ALA A 113 1.87 4.60 -43.76
CA ALA A 113 1.09 3.60 -44.48
C ALA A 113 -0.02 4.25 -45.33
N ARG A 114 -0.82 5.15 -44.74
CA ARG A 114 -1.95 5.82 -45.41
C ARG A 114 -1.48 6.76 -46.52
N MET A 115 -0.31 7.39 -46.39
CA MET A 115 0.28 8.19 -47.48
C MET A 115 0.77 7.32 -48.63
N ALA A 116 1.40 6.17 -48.37
CA ALA A 116 1.78 5.23 -49.42
C ALA A 116 0.57 4.72 -50.21
N ASP A 117 -0.55 4.41 -49.53
CA ASP A 117 -1.82 4.06 -50.20
C ASP A 117 -2.40 5.23 -51.00
N VAL A 118 -2.33 6.46 -50.48
CA VAL A 118 -2.80 7.67 -51.17
C VAL A 118 -1.97 7.96 -52.43
N ASP A 119 -0.65 7.81 -52.38
CA ASP A 119 0.23 7.95 -53.55
C ASP A 119 -0.07 6.87 -54.61
N LEU A 120 -0.38 5.65 -54.17
CA LEU A 120 -0.78 4.55 -55.03
C LEU A 120 -2.21 4.73 -55.62
N GLN A 121 -3.09 5.47 -54.95
CA GLN A 121 -4.38 5.91 -55.49
C GLN A 121 -4.28 7.12 -56.43
N LEU A 122 -3.37 8.07 -56.14
CA LEU A 122 -3.01 9.22 -57.01
C LEU A 122 -2.58 8.74 -58.41
N ALA A 123 -1.77 7.68 -58.46
CA ALA A 123 -1.36 7.04 -59.71
C ALA A 123 -2.51 6.35 -60.48
N ARG A 124 -3.68 6.17 -59.84
CA ARG A 124 -4.79 5.34 -60.35
C ARG A 124 -6.06 6.11 -60.71
N ASN A 125 -6.40 7.18 -60.00
CA ASN A 125 -7.61 7.99 -60.23
C ASN A 125 -7.35 9.48 -60.00
N ARG A 126 -7.81 10.34 -60.91
CA ARG A 126 -7.60 11.81 -60.85
C ARG A 126 -8.65 12.61 -60.06
N GLU A 127 -9.73 11.98 -59.60
CA GLU A 127 -10.94 12.68 -59.10
C GLU A 127 -11.18 12.57 -57.59
N LEU A 128 -10.28 11.96 -56.82
CA LEU A 128 -10.39 12.02 -55.36
C LEU A 128 -9.83 13.34 -54.83
N ASP A 129 -10.53 13.95 -53.87
CA ASP A 129 -10.03 15.09 -53.11
C ASP A 129 -8.96 14.64 -52.10
N ILE A 130 -7.79 14.36 -52.66
CA ILE A 130 -6.59 13.89 -51.96
C ILE A 130 -6.05 14.99 -51.02
N GLY A 131 -6.37 16.26 -51.28
CA GLY A 131 -6.09 17.37 -50.37
C GLY A 131 -6.79 17.14 -49.02
N ALA A 132 -8.12 17.00 -49.04
CA ALA A 132 -8.91 16.78 -47.83
C ALA A 132 -8.44 15.57 -46.99
N LEU A 133 -8.06 14.46 -47.63
CA LEU A 133 -7.51 13.27 -46.95
C LEU A 133 -6.12 13.50 -46.33
N ARG A 134 -5.27 14.26 -47.01
CA ARG A 134 -3.94 14.64 -46.51
C ARG A 134 -4.07 15.61 -45.33
N ASP A 135 -4.95 16.59 -45.45
CA ASP A 135 -5.25 17.57 -44.42
C ASP A 135 -5.84 16.91 -43.15
N GLU A 136 -6.71 15.89 -43.29
CA GLU A 136 -7.22 15.09 -42.17
C GLU A 136 -6.09 14.36 -41.41
N VAL A 137 -5.15 13.77 -42.15
CA VAL A 137 -4.01 13.03 -41.57
C VAL A 137 -2.99 13.98 -40.94
N ASP A 138 -2.73 15.12 -41.56
CA ASP A 138 -1.83 16.15 -41.04
C ASP A 138 -2.41 16.83 -39.79
N ALA A 139 -3.72 17.12 -39.77
CA ALA A 139 -4.41 17.59 -38.57
C ALA A 139 -4.35 16.59 -37.41
N LYS A 140 -4.50 15.28 -37.68
CA LYS A 140 -4.35 14.22 -36.66
C LYS A 140 -2.91 14.12 -36.15
N LEU A 141 -1.91 14.24 -37.03
CA LEU A 141 -0.50 14.24 -36.64
C LEU A 141 -0.15 15.44 -35.76
N ASP A 142 -0.61 16.64 -36.13
CA ASP A 142 -0.33 17.86 -35.37
C ASP A 142 -1.09 17.89 -34.04
N ALA A 143 -2.30 17.33 -33.97
CA ALA A 143 -2.99 17.10 -32.70
C ALA A 143 -2.19 16.14 -31.78
N ALA A 144 -1.64 15.05 -32.33
CA ALA A 144 -0.80 14.12 -31.58
C ALA A 144 0.53 14.78 -31.12
N ARG A 145 1.15 15.61 -31.96
CA ARG A 145 2.35 16.40 -31.60
C ARG A 145 2.08 17.38 -30.48
N ARG A 146 0.94 18.09 -30.52
CA ARG A 146 0.52 19.01 -29.44
C ARG A 146 0.37 18.25 -28.13
N ARG A 147 -0.34 17.11 -28.11
CA ARG A 147 -0.45 16.25 -26.93
C ARG A 147 0.90 15.79 -26.38
N VAL A 148 1.85 15.39 -27.23
CA VAL A 148 3.23 15.05 -26.79
C VAL A 148 3.95 16.27 -26.22
N GLN A 149 3.82 17.44 -26.84
CA GLN A 149 4.49 18.65 -26.39
C GLN A 149 3.92 19.17 -25.08
N GLU A 150 2.59 19.13 -24.91
CA GLU A 150 1.86 19.43 -23.68
C GLU A 150 2.25 18.44 -22.58
N ALA A 151 2.29 17.13 -22.87
CA ALA A 151 2.78 16.11 -21.95
C ALA A 151 4.24 16.35 -21.56
N LYS A 152 5.13 16.68 -22.50
CA LYS A 152 6.53 17.04 -22.21
C LYS A 152 6.62 18.27 -21.31
N GLN A 153 5.84 19.31 -21.57
CA GLN A 153 5.82 20.51 -20.72
C GLN A 153 5.28 20.21 -19.32
N ALA A 154 4.25 19.37 -19.19
CA ALA A 154 3.73 18.92 -17.90
C ALA A 154 4.72 18.02 -17.14
N THR A 155 5.44 17.14 -17.82
CA THR A 155 6.50 16.31 -17.22
C THR A 155 7.73 17.13 -16.80
N LEU A 156 7.99 18.25 -17.48
CA LEU A 156 9.09 19.17 -17.17
C LEU A 156 8.77 20.18 -16.07
N LYS A 157 7.49 20.52 -15.80
CA LYS A 157 7.11 21.54 -14.82
C LYS A 157 6.17 20.97 -13.74
N LEU A 158 6.68 20.87 -12.51
CA LEU A 158 5.90 20.54 -11.32
C LEU A 158 5.29 21.82 -10.73
N ALA A 159 3.97 21.88 -10.61
CA ALA A 159 3.30 22.95 -9.87
C ALA A 159 3.47 22.71 -8.36
N VAL A 160 3.97 23.72 -7.64
CA VAL A 160 4.24 23.66 -6.20
C VAL A 160 3.81 24.95 -5.52
N THR A 161 3.18 24.81 -4.36
CA THR A 161 2.75 25.93 -3.50
C THR A 161 3.66 25.96 -2.28
N LEU A 162 4.35 27.09 -2.03
CA LEU A 162 5.21 27.25 -0.84
C LEU A 162 4.35 27.46 0.41
N ARG A 163 4.80 26.92 1.55
CA ARG A 163 4.03 26.96 2.80
C ARG A 163 4.11 28.30 3.57
N GLU A 164 5.11 29.13 3.29
CA GLU A 164 5.43 30.31 4.13
C GLU A 164 4.69 31.61 3.71
N ASP A 165 4.14 31.71 2.50
CA ASP A 165 3.47 32.92 2.00
C ASP A 165 1.94 32.78 2.03
N SER A 166 1.25 33.72 2.68
CA SER A 166 -0.22 33.71 2.84
C SER A 166 -1.02 34.10 1.58
N VAL A 167 -0.45 33.93 0.38
CA VAL A 167 -0.99 34.37 -0.91
C VAL A 167 -0.67 33.33 -1.99
N ASP A 168 -1.03 32.07 -1.75
CA ASP A 168 -0.95 30.88 -2.62
C ASP A 168 -0.28 31.11 -4.00
N PRO A 169 1.06 31.26 -4.04
CA PRO A 169 1.74 31.50 -5.30
C PRO A 169 2.04 30.13 -5.92
N ASP A 170 1.27 29.75 -6.93
CA ASP A 170 1.55 28.58 -7.75
C ASP A 170 2.87 28.79 -8.51
N TYR A 171 3.95 28.20 -7.99
CA TYR A 171 5.24 28.20 -8.64
C TYR A 171 5.38 26.98 -9.56
N LEU A 172 6.06 27.16 -10.69
CA LEU A 172 6.38 26.06 -11.61
C LEU A 172 7.87 25.71 -11.47
N LEU A 173 8.15 24.61 -10.78
CA LEU A 173 9.50 24.08 -10.59
C LEU A 173 9.87 23.13 -11.73
N ASP A 174 11.01 23.35 -12.39
CA ASP A 174 11.48 22.43 -13.43
C ASP A 174 11.96 21.12 -12.81
N THR A 175 11.39 20.00 -13.24
CA THR A 175 11.66 18.67 -12.66
C THR A 175 13.10 18.23 -12.85
N ARG A 176 13.84 18.82 -13.80
CA ARG A 176 15.28 18.59 -13.99
C ARG A 176 16.14 19.12 -12.84
N PHE A 177 15.61 20.00 -11.98
CA PHE A 177 16.30 20.46 -10.78
C PHE A 177 15.95 19.67 -9.52
N ILE A 178 14.97 18.76 -9.58
CA ILE A 178 14.55 17.94 -8.45
C ILE A 178 15.43 16.69 -8.40
N GLN A 179 16.07 16.43 -7.26
CA GLN A 179 16.80 15.19 -7.01
C GLN A 179 15.84 14.08 -6.55
N PHE A 180 14.99 14.39 -5.57
CA PHE A 180 13.89 13.53 -5.09
C PHE A 180 12.91 14.36 -4.25
N VAL A 181 11.71 13.81 -4.05
CA VAL A 181 10.72 14.34 -3.11
C VAL A 181 10.69 13.42 -1.89
N VAL A 182 10.80 13.99 -0.69
CA VAL A 182 10.52 13.29 0.57
C VAL A 182 9.11 13.65 0.96
N HIS A 183 8.21 12.67 0.94
CA HIS A 183 6.81 12.91 1.24
C HIS A 183 6.60 13.08 2.74
N TYR A 184 5.50 13.74 3.11
CA TYR A 184 5.04 13.86 4.48
C TYR A 184 5.07 12.53 5.26
N GLU A 185 4.63 11.44 4.63
CA GLU A 185 4.61 10.09 5.18
C GLU A 185 6.02 9.52 5.43
N ASP A 186 7.01 9.87 4.60
CA ASP A 186 8.41 9.50 4.84
C ASP A 186 9.00 10.26 6.03
N LEU A 187 8.58 11.52 6.26
CA LEU A 187 8.96 12.30 7.43
C LEU A 187 8.32 11.73 8.71
N LEU A 188 7.04 11.35 8.65
CA LEU A 188 6.34 10.63 9.72
C LEU A 188 7.07 9.32 10.06
N LEU A 189 7.44 8.51 9.06
CA LEU A 189 8.14 7.24 9.26
C LEU A 189 9.50 7.43 9.92
N ARG A 190 10.34 8.34 9.42
CA ARG A 190 11.66 8.61 10.01
C ARG A 190 11.55 9.13 11.44
N ARG A 191 10.55 9.97 11.74
CA ARG A 191 10.34 10.44 13.12
C ARG A 191 9.78 9.35 14.02
N ALA A 192 8.94 8.44 13.50
CA ALA A 192 8.48 7.26 14.21
C ALA A 192 9.66 6.32 14.55
N GLU A 193 10.57 6.05 13.60
CA GLU A 193 11.81 5.29 13.83
C GLU A 193 12.65 5.90 14.95
N GLN A 194 12.90 7.22 14.93
CA GLN A 194 13.59 7.90 16.03
C GLN A 194 12.86 7.77 17.37
N LEU A 195 11.53 7.89 17.38
CA LEU A 195 10.72 7.76 18.60
C LEU A 195 10.69 6.32 19.15
N ILE A 196 10.79 5.30 18.29
CA ILE A 196 10.98 3.89 18.67
C ILE A 196 12.33 3.73 19.40
N ASP A 197 13.39 4.27 18.82
CA ASP A 197 14.74 4.20 19.40
C ASP A 197 14.83 5.01 20.72
N GLU A 198 14.17 6.17 20.80
CA GLU A 198 13.94 6.97 22.03
C GLU A 198 13.06 6.23 23.08
N GLY A 199 12.39 5.12 22.73
CA GLY A 199 11.45 4.40 23.61
C GLY A 199 10.09 5.08 23.78
N ARG A 200 9.78 6.11 23.00
CA ARG A 200 8.50 6.85 22.99
C ARG A 200 7.45 6.17 22.11
N VAL A 201 7.25 4.87 22.33
CA VAL A 201 6.39 3.98 21.53
C VAL A 201 4.98 4.54 21.27
N PRO A 202 4.21 5.10 22.24
CA PRO A 202 2.85 5.58 21.96
C PRO A 202 2.79 6.66 20.88
N LEU A 203 3.74 7.61 20.90
CA LEU A 203 3.80 8.68 19.90
C LEU A 203 4.25 8.15 18.53
N ALA A 204 5.12 7.14 18.49
CA ALA A 204 5.50 6.48 17.25
C ALA A 204 4.31 5.70 16.63
N TYR A 205 3.49 5.04 17.46
CA TYR A 205 2.26 4.37 17.03
C TYR A 205 1.27 5.36 16.40
N ASP A 206 1.04 6.53 17.02
CA ASP A 206 0.16 7.58 16.46
C ASP A 206 0.64 8.07 15.07
N LEU A 207 1.94 8.30 14.89
CA LEU A 207 2.50 8.69 13.59
C LEU A 207 2.27 7.59 12.53
N LEU A 208 2.48 6.32 12.89
CA LEU A 208 2.26 5.18 11.99
C LEU A 208 0.77 5.00 11.64
N LEU A 209 -0.15 5.21 12.59
CA LEU A 209 -1.58 5.23 12.30
C LEU A 209 -1.94 6.33 11.27
N VAL A 210 -1.35 7.52 11.38
CA VAL A 210 -1.54 8.59 10.40
C VAL A 210 -1.00 8.19 9.03
N VAL A 211 0.19 7.60 8.92
CA VAL A 211 0.73 7.09 7.64
C VAL A 211 -0.21 6.07 7.00
N ASN A 212 -0.64 5.05 7.76
CA ASN A 212 -1.54 3.99 7.28
C ASN A 212 -2.88 4.58 6.82
N ARG A 213 -3.48 5.48 7.60
CA ARG A 213 -4.73 6.17 7.25
C ARG A 213 -4.59 6.96 5.95
N ARG A 214 -3.56 7.81 5.83
CA ARG A 214 -3.34 8.64 4.64
C ARG A 214 -3.03 7.81 3.40
N HIS A 215 -2.29 6.71 3.54
CA HIS A 215 -2.06 5.77 2.46
C HIS A 215 -3.37 5.12 1.97
N ARG A 216 -4.28 4.70 2.87
CA ARG A 216 -5.63 4.22 2.50
C ARG A 216 -6.45 5.30 1.78
N GLU A 217 -6.47 6.53 2.29
CA GLU A 217 -7.17 7.66 1.68
C GLU A 217 -6.63 7.98 0.26
N ASN A 218 -5.30 7.95 0.08
CA ASN A 218 -4.66 8.11 -1.23
C ASN A 218 -5.01 6.96 -2.19
N ASN A 219 -5.00 5.72 -1.73
CA ASN A 219 -5.35 4.56 -2.55
C ASN A 219 -6.81 4.58 -2.99
N ALA A 220 -7.74 5.02 -2.13
CA ALA A 220 -9.15 5.21 -2.48
C ALA A 220 -9.36 6.31 -3.55
N ARG A 221 -8.54 7.38 -3.51
CA ARG A 221 -8.53 8.42 -4.56
C ARG A 221 -8.01 7.87 -5.89
N ILE A 222 -6.87 7.16 -5.87
CA ILE A 222 -6.29 6.52 -7.06
C ILE A 222 -7.26 5.50 -7.66
N GLN A 223 -7.96 4.73 -6.82
CA GLN A 223 -9.01 3.82 -7.25
C GLN A 223 -10.13 4.55 -7.99
N THR A 224 -10.61 5.67 -7.43
CA THR A 224 -11.66 6.49 -8.05
C THR A 224 -11.20 7.08 -9.39
N GLU A 225 -9.95 7.55 -9.49
CA GLU A 225 -9.33 7.98 -10.76
C GLU A 225 -9.32 6.85 -11.80
N LEU A 226 -8.86 5.66 -11.43
CA LEU A 226 -8.76 4.50 -12.32
C LEU A 226 -10.13 3.97 -12.76
N GLU A 227 -11.13 3.98 -11.88
CA GLU A 227 -12.52 3.58 -12.22
C GLU A 227 -13.19 4.60 -13.16
N ALA A 228 -12.90 5.89 -13.02
CA ALA A 228 -13.33 6.90 -13.98
C ALA A 228 -12.70 6.68 -15.37
N VAL A 229 -11.39 6.38 -15.43
CA VAL A 229 -10.69 6.06 -16.69
C VAL A 229 -11.23 4.76 -17.32
N GLU A 230 -11.47 3.71 -16.53
CA GLU A 230 -12.08 2.48 -17.03
C GLU A 230 -13.45 2.76 -17.66
N LYS A 231 -14.28 3.60 -17.03
CA LYS A 231 -15.60 3.98 -17.57
C LYS A 231 -15.48 4.76 -18.89
N THR A 232 -14.50 5.65 -19.04
CA THR A 232 -14.24 6.36 -20.31
C THR A 232 -13.87 5.36 -21.41
N ILE A 233 -12.90 4.47 -21.16
CA ILE A 233 -12.46 3.46 -22.14
C ILE A 233 -13.59 2.49 -22.52
N GLN A 234 -14.47 2.12 -21.57
CA GLN A 234 -15.67 1.34 -21.88
C GLN A 234 -16.62 2.09 -22.82
N THR A 235 -16.87 3.38 -22.56
CA THR A 235 -17.72 4.24 -23.40
C THR A 235 -17.16 4.38 -24.82
N ASP A 236 -15.85 4.60 -24.93
CA ASP A 236 -15.14 4.69 -26.21
C ASP A 236 -15.22 3.36 -26.98
N GLY A 237 -14.98 2.24 -26.28
CA GLY A 237 -15.11 0.89 -26.84
C GLY A 237 -16.53 0.53 -27.30
N GLU A 238 -17.57 1.04 -26.63
CA GLU A 238 -18.97 0.93 -27.08
C GLU A 238 -19.23 1.77 -28.34
N SER A 239 -18.69 2.99 -28.42
CA SER A 239 -18.82 3.83 -29.61
C SER A 239 -18.17 3.21 -30.85
N LEU A 240 -16.99 2.58 -30.70
CA LEU A 240 -16.30 1.86 -31.77
C LEU A 240 -17.05 0.60 -32.19
N LYS A 241 -17.66 -0.13 -31.25
CA LYS A 241 -18.54 -1.28 -31.54
C LYS A 241 -19.75 -0.85 -32.38
N ALA A 242 -20.42 0.23 -31.98
CA ALA A 242 -21.55 0.78 -32.73
C ALA A 242 -21.15 1.21 -34.15
N ARG A 243 -20.03 1.93 -34.30
CA ARG A 243 -19.51 2.36 -35.61
C ARG A 243 -19.13 1.17 -36.51
N ARG A 244 -18.56 0.11 -35.93
CA ARG A 244 -18.24 -1.14 -36.64
C ARG A 244 -19.49 -1.89 -37.09
N GLU A 245 -20.59 -1.82 -36.34
CA GLU A 245 -21.87 -2.40 -36.72
C GLU A 245 -22.55 -1.61 -37.85
N GLU A 246 -22.49 -0.27 -37.80
CA GLU A 246 -22.96 0.62 -38.86
C GLU A 246 -22.26 0.32 -40.21
N LEU A 247 -20.92 0.23 -40.20
CA LEU A 247 -20.15 -0.15 -41.40
C LEU A 247 -20.52 -1.55 -41.93
N ARG A 248 -20.81 -2.52 -41.05
CA ARG A 248 -21.28 -3.84 -41.48
C ARG A 248 -22.63 -3.77 -42.19
N LYS A 249 -23.57 -2.96 -41.68
CA LYS A 249 -24.88 -2.72 -42.33
C LYS A 249 -24.69 -2.06 -43.69
N GLU A 250 -23.86 -1.02 -43.79
CA GLU A 250 -23.55 -0.35 -45.06
C GLU A 250 -22.95 -1.31 -46.10
N ARG A 251 -22.00 -2.16 -45.69
CA ARG A 251 -21.41 -3.19 -46.56
C ARG A 251 -22.46 -4.20 -47.05
N ASP A 252 -23.33 -4.65 -46.16
CA ASP A 252 -24.32 -5.67 -46.49
C ASP A 252 -25.45 -5.10 -47.36
N GLU A 253 -25.81 -3.81 -47.21
CA GLU A 253 -26.63 -3.07 -48.17
C GLU A 253 -25.96 -2.98 -49.56
N LEU A 254 -24.67 -2.64 -49.63
CA LEU A 254 -23.94 -2.54 -50.90
C LEU A 254 -23.90 -3.89 -51.66
N LYS A 255 -23.84 -5.02 -50.95
CA LYS A 255 -23.91 -6.37 -51.54
C LYS A 255 -25.23 -6.67 -52.23
N THR A 256 -26.33 -6.01 -51.86
CA THR A 256 -27.63 -6.17 -52.52
C THR A 256 -27.76 -5.34 -53.80
N ARG A 257 -26.89 -4.34 -54.01
CA ARG A 257 -26.92 -3.45 -55.18
C ARG A 257 -26.22 -4.12 -56.38
N PRO A 258 -26.61 -3.77 -57.63
CA PRO A 258 -25.93 -4.29 -58.82
C PRO A 258 -24.43 -3.99 -58.81
N ARG A 259 -23.62 -4.99 -59.15
CA ARG A 259 -22.15 -4.97 -59.06
C ARG A 259 -21.49 -4.03 -60.08
N THR A 260 -21.52 -2.74 -59.79
CA THR A 260 -20.70 -1.74 -60.46
C THR A 260 -19.27 -1.74 -59.89
N GLY A 261 -18.28 -1.27 -60.67
CA GLY A 261 -16.90 -1.14 -60.19
C GLY A 261 -16.77 -0.23 -58.96
N ALA A 262 -17.59 0.84 -58.90
CA ALA A 262 -17.66 1.74 -57.75
C ALA A 262 -18.19 1.06 -56.48
N ALA A 263 -19.23 0.22 -56.60
CA ALA A 263 -19.76 -0.54 -55.47
C ALA A 263 -18.70 -1.51 -54.89
N LYS A 264 -17.95 -2.20 -55.75
CA LYS A 264 -16.86 -3.09 -55.33
C LYS A 264 -15.72 -2.34 -54.61
N LYS A 265 -15.37 -1.12 -55.05
CA LYS A 265 -14.37 -0.30 -54.35
C LYS A 265 -14.85 0.11 -52.96
N ARG A 266 -16.10 0.60 -52.84
CA ARG A 266 -16.69 0.99 -51.55
C ARG A 266 -16.80 -0.21 -50.59
N GLU A 267 -17.12 -1.40 -51.09
CA GLU A 267 -17.08 -2.65 -50.31
C GLU A 267 -15.70 -2.89 -49.70
N THR A 268 -14.62 -2.80 -50.50
CA THR A 268 -13.23 -2.95 -49.99
C THR A 268 -12.82 -1.84 -49.02
N ASP A 269 -13.23 -0.60 -49.27
CA ASP A 269 -12.92 0.53 -48.38
C ASP A 269 -13.60 0.35 -47.00
N ILE A 270 -14.82 -0.22 -46.97
CA ILE A 270 -15.55 -0.53 -45.73
C ILE A 270 -14.93 -1.71 -44.99
N ASP A 271 -14.55 -2.80 -45.67
CA ASP A 271 -13.90 -3.95 -45.02
C ASP A 271 -12.55 -3.53 -44.39
N ASN A 272 -11.76 -2.67 -45.05
CA ASN A 272 -10.56 -2.05 -44.47
C ASN A 272 -10.88 -1.21 -43.22
N GLY A 273 -11.97 -0.43 -43.26
CA GLY A 273 -12.45 0.34 -42.10
C GLY A 273 -12.86 -0.54 -40.91
N ILE A 274 -13.53 -1.67 -41.19
CA ILE A 274 -13.90 -2.67 -40.18
C ILE A 274 -12.64 -3.31 -39.58
N GLU A 275 -11.59 -3.57 -40.36
CA GLU A 275 -10.31 -4.08 -39.86
C GLU A 275 -9.61 -3.07 -38.93
N SER A 276 -9.51 -1.80 -39.33
CA SER A 276 -8.93 -0.73 -38.50
C SER A 276 -9.65 -0.61 -37.15
N LEU A 277 -10.99 -0.52 -37.15
CA LEU A 277 -11.78 -0.49 -35.92
C LEU A 277 -11.60 -1.76 -35.07
N THR A 278 -11.42 -2.92 -35.71
CA THR A 278 -11.15 -4.18 -34.99
C THR A 278 -9.78 -4.14 -34.28
N LYS A 279 -8.79 -3.44 -34.85
CA LYS A 279 -7.48 -3.24 -34.24
C LYS A 279 -7.55 -2.23 -33.09
N GLU A 280 -8.18 -1.08 -33.29
CA GLU A 280 -8.39 -0.05 -32.26
C GLU A 280 -9.15 -0.61 -31.04
N MET A 281 -10.19 -1.42 -31.28
CA MET A 281 -10.89 -2.14 -30.20
C MET A 281 -9.98 -3.08 -29.39
N LYS A 282 -9.04 -3.80 -30.03
CA LYS A 282 -8.09 -4.67 -29.32
C LYS A 282 -7.11 -3.87 -28.48
N GLU A 283 -6.64 -2.74 -28.99
CA GLU A 283 -5.74 -1.84 -28.26
C GLU A 283 -6.42 -1.28 -27.01
N LEU A 284 -7.69 -0.85 -27.11
CA LEU A 284 -8.49 -0.47 -25.94
C LEU A 284 -8.73 -1.65 -24.98
N ASP A 285 -9.05 -2.85 -25.47
CA ASP A 285 -9.22 -4.04 -24.60
C ASP A 285 -7.92 -4.39 -23.85
N GLU A 286 -6.74 -4.17 -24.45
CA GLU A 286 -5.43 -4.33 -23.81
C GLU A 286 -5.15 -3.23 -22.77
N GLU A 287 -5.47 -1.97 -23.05
CA GLU A 287 -5.38 -0.87 -22.07
C GLU A 287 -6.33 -1.09 -20.89
N LEU A 288 -7.56 -1.50 -21.16
CA LEU A 288 -8.58 -1.83 -20.17
C LEU A 288 -8.14 -3.05 -19.33
N LEU A 289 -7.48 -4.04 -19.94
CA LEU A 289 -6.86 -5.15 -19.21
C LEU A 289 -5.68 -4.68 -18.33
N ALA A 290 -4.86 -3.74 -18.79
CA ALA A 290 -3.76 -3.17 -18.02
C ALA A 290 -4.27 -2.34 -16.82
N ILE A 291 -5.32 -1.54 -17.01
CA ILE A 291 -6.01 -0.81 -15.92
C ILE A 291 -6.69 -1.81 -14.97
N ARG A 292 -7.35 -2.85 -15.48
CA ARG A 292 -7.91 -3.92 -14.65
C ARG A 292 -6.84 -4.70 -13.88
N LYS A 293 -5.63 -4.89 -14.41
CA LYS A 293 -4.52 -5.47 -13.64
C LYS A 293 -4.06 -4.55 -12.51
N LYS A 294 -4.14 -3.23 -12.69
CA LYS A 294 -3.89 -2.24 -11.62
C LYS A 294 -5.04 -2.14 -10.62
N LEU A 295 -6.28 -2.33 -11.06
CA LEU A 295 -7.50 -2.31 -10.23
C LEU A 295 -7.79 -3.65 -9.53
N ARG A 296 -7.26 -4.78 -10.00
CA ARG A 296 -7.44 -6.11 -9.41
C ARG A 296 -6.36 -6.42 -8.38
N PHE A 297 -6.32 -5.61 -7.33
CA PHE A 297 -6.37 -6.18 -5.98
C PHE A 297 -7.85 -6.11 -5.52
N VAL A 298 -8.30 -7.14 -4.81
CA VAL A 298 -9.64 -7.72 -4.95
C VAL A 298 -10.80 -6.75 -4.62
N ARG A 299 -11.76 -6.57 -5.54
CA ARG A 299 -13.17 -6.38 -5.16
C ARG A 299 -13.82 -7.76 -5.11
N PRO A 300 -14.19 -8.31 -3.93
CA PRO A 300 -14.87 -9.59 -3.86
C PRO A 300 -16.22 -9.44 -4.56
N LYS A 301 -16.47 -10.25 -5.59
CA LYS A 301 -17.69 -10.10 -6.39
C LYS A 301 -18.95 -10.57 -5.64
N ASP A 302 -18.75 -11.38 -4.60
CA ASP A 302 -19.80 -11.96 -3.75
C ASP A 302 -19.32 -11.96 -2.28
N PHE A 303 -19.82 -11.06 -1.44
CA PHE A 303 -19.81 -11.29 0.03
C PHE A 303 -20.80 -10.40 0.81
N PRO A 304 -21.81 -11.02 1.45
CA PRO A 304 -22.45 -10.49 2.64
C PRO A 304 -21.85 -11.15 3.90
N ARG A 305 -20.72 -10.64 4.40
CA ARG A 305 -20.24 -10.83 5.79
C ARG A 305 -19.40 -9.63 6.26
N PRO A 306 -19.41 -9.29 7.56
CA PRO A 306 -18.63 -8.18 8.14
C PRO A 306 -17.24 -8.61 8.66
N ASP A 307 -16.73 -9.77 8.24
CA ASP A 307 -15.41 -10.25 8.65
C ASP A 307 -14.32 -9.48 7.87
N ALA A 308 -13.26 -9.06 8.56
CA ALA A 308 -12.36 -7.98 8.12
C ALA A 308 -11.73 -8.17 6.72
N PRO A 309 -11.50 -7.09 5.95
CA PRO A 309 -10.83 -7.17 4.65
C PRO A 309 -9.44 -7.78 4.78
N LEU A 310 -9.07 -8.68 3.86
CA LEU A 310 -7.76 -9.31 3.89
C LEU A 310 -6.65 -8.26 3.72
N LYS A 311 -5.54 -8.46 4.44
CA LYS A 311 -4.41 -7.51 4.51
C LYS A 311 -3.73 -7.27 3.15
N ASP A 312 -4.01 -8.14 2.16
CA ASP A 312 -3.42 -8.15 0.83
C ASP A 312 -4.24 -7.37 -0.23
N ASP A 313 -5.47 -6.92 0.07
CA ASP A 313 -6.39 -6.32 -0.92
C ASP A 313 -6.14 -4.82 -1.20
N VAL A 314 -4.94 -4.32 -0.89
CA VAL A 314 -4.60 -2.90 -1.10
C VAL A 314 -3.92 -2.70 -2.46
N LEU A 315 -4.50 -1.83 -3.30
CA LEU A 315 -4.07 -1.55 -4.69
C LEU A 315 -2.60 -1.13 -4.86
N LEU A 316 -1.97 -0.66 -3.79
CA LEU A 316 -0.53 -0.46 -3.68
C LEU A 316 -0.06 -1.20 -2.42
N PRO A 317 1.15 -1.80 -2.43
CA PRO A 317 1.73 -2.32 -1.20
C PRO A 317 1.81 -1.20 -0.16
N ALA A 318 1.77 -1.59 1.13
CA ALA A 318 1.91 -0.66 2.23
C ALA A 318 3.09 0.30 2.00
N TRP A 319 2.93 1.56 2.41
CA TRP A 319 3.92 2.63 2.18
C TRP A 319 5.35 2.12 2.43
N PRO A 320 6.34 2.34 1.54
CA PRO A 320 7.66 1.74 1.66
C PRO A 320 8.25 1.91 3.08
N LYS A 321 8.79 0.81 3.64
CA LYS A 321 9.29 0.70 5.02
C LYS A 321 8.24 0.77 6.14
N PHE A 322 6.94 0.92 5.84
CA PHE A 322 5.90 0.94 6.87
C PHE A 322 5.86 -0.35 7.70
N GLU A 323 5.86 -1.53 7.06
CA GLU A 323 5.84 -2.81 7.79
C GLU A 323 7.16 -3.01 8.57
N GLU A 324 8.32 -2.54 8.06
CA GLU A 324 9.60 -2.55 8.77
C GLU A 324 9.55 -1.70 10.06
N ALA A 325 9.06 -0.46 9.96
CA ALA A 325 8.89 0.44 11.09
C ALA A 325 7.83 -0.07 12.08
N TYR A 326 6.74 -0.68 11.60
CA TYR A 326 5.72 -1.32 12.44
C TYR A 326 6.28 -2.54 13.20
N VAL A 327 7.03 -3.42 12.53
CA VAL A 327 7.68 -4.56 13.20
C VAL A 327 8.68 -4.08 14.25
N ARG A 328 9.51 -3.06 13.95
CA ARG A 328 10.41 -2.45 14.93
C ARG A 328 9.65 -1.85 16.13
N LEU A 329 8.51 -1.20 15.90
CA LEU A 329 7.66 -0.67 16.97
C LEU A 329 7.17 -1.78 17.91
N ILE A 330 6.59 -2.85 17.36
CA ILE A 330 6.01 -3.94 18.14
C ILE A 330 7.09 -4.70 18.91
N LEU A 331 8.25 -4.96 18.30
CA LEU A 331 9.41 -5.53 19.00
C LEU A 331 9.84 -4.64 20.17
N ARG A 332 9.95 -3.33 19.94
CA ARG A 332 10.36 -2.37 20.98
C ARG A 332 9.33 -2.23 22.10
N ASP A 333 8.05 -2.31 21.79
CA ASP A 333 6.99 -2.29 22.81
C ASP A 333 7.01 -3.57 23.64
N ALA A 334 7.20 -4.73 22.99
CA ALA A 334 7.37 -6.00 23.70
C ALA A 334 8.58 -5.99 24.65
N GLU A 335 9.71 -5.38 24.25
CA GLU A 335 10.85 -5.15 25.14
C GLU A 335 10.48 -4.28 26.35
N LEU A 336 9.73 -3.19 26.17
CA LEU A 336 9.29 -2.31 27.26
C LEU A 336 8.30 -3.00 28.20
N HIS A 337 7.37 -3.80 27.68
CA HIS A 337 6.48 -4.64 28.47
C HIS A 337 7.26 -5.68 29.28
N ALA A 338 8.22 -6.39 28.66
CA ALA A 338 9.08 -7.34 29.34
C ALA A 338 9.97 -6.69 30.43
N ALA A 339 10.46 -5.47 30.19
CA ALA A 339 11.22 -4.69 31.17
C ALA A 339 10.38 -4.24 32.38
N ARG A 340 9.07 -4.09 32.21
CA ARG A 340 8.08 -3.82 33.29
C ARG A 340 7.58 -5.10 33.98
N ASN A 341 8.12 -6.27 33.62
CA ASN A 341 7.66 -7.59 34.05
C ASN A 341 6.23 -7.94 33.58
N ASP A 342 5.68 -7.23 32.59
CA ASP A 342 4.43 -7.61 31.90
C ASP A 342 4.74 -8.57 30.75
N LEU A 343 5.05 -9.80 31.12
CA LEU A 343 5.48 -10.84 30.18
C LEU A 343 4.36 -11.36 29.27
N ASP A 344 3.09 -11.33 29.71
CA ASP A 344 1.97 -11.71 28.84
C ASP A 344 1.62 -10.59 27.84
N GLY A 345 1.72 -9.31 28.23
CA GLY A 345 1.67 -8.19 27.28
C GLY A 345 2.76 -8.30 26.21
N ALA A 346 4.01 -8.52 26.62
CA ALA A 346 5.13 -8.75 25.70
C ALA A 346 4.89 -9.96 24.79
N LEU A 347 4.40 -11.09 25.33
CA LEU A 347 4.10 -12.28 24.54
C LEU A 347 3.01 -12.02 23.48
N ARG A 348 1.93 -11.31 23.83
CA ARG A 348 0.86 -10.98 22.86
C ARG A 348 1.38 -10.15 21.69
N LEU A 349 2.24 -9.17 21.96
CA LEU A 349 2.86 -8.33 20.93
C LEU A 349 3.78 -9.14 20.00
N LEU A 350 4.64 -10.01 20.55
CA LEU A 350 5.48 -10.91 19.75
C LEU A 350 4.66 -11.93 18.94
N GLU A 351 3.53 -12.39 19.47
CA GLU A 351 2.59 -13.27 18.77
C GLU A 351 1.83 -12.56 17.63
N GLU A 352 1.66 -11.23 17.65
CA GLU A 352 1.00 -10.45 16.59
C GLU A 352 1.85 -10.36 15.31
N ILE A 353 3.16 -10.16 15.46
CA ILE A 353 4.10 -10.07 14.33
C ILE A 353 4.60 -11.43 13.82
N TRP A 354 4.36 -12.51 14.57
CA TRP A 354 4.76 -13.85 14.18
C TRP A 354 4.03 -14.32 12.92
N LYS A 355 4.79 -14.65 11.87
CA LYS A 355 4.31 -15.33 10.66
C LYS A 355 5.19 -16.58 10.45
N PRO A 356 4.66 -17.72 9.97
CA PRO A 356 5.43 -18.95 9.79
C PRO A 356 6.74 -18.77 8.99
N ASP A 357 6.71 -17.90 7.98
CA ASP A 357 7.85 -17.59 7.10
C ASP A 357 8.53 -16.25 7.44
N SER A 358 8.34 -15.70 8.66
CA SER A 358 8.94 -14.42 9.04
C SER A 358 10.45 -14.50 9.22
N THR A 359 11.21 -13.84 8.33
CA THR A 359 12.67 -13.67 8.42
C THR A 359 13.09 -12.60 9.44
N ILE A 360 12.35 -12.48 10.56
CA ILE A 360 12.62 -11.50 11.62
C ILE A 360 13.64 -12.11 12.58
N ASP A 361 14.90 -11.70 12.43
CA ASP A 361 16.01 -12.17 13.25
C ASP A 361 15.72 -12.04 14.75
N GLY A 362 15.87 -13.14 15.49
CA GLY A 362 15.70 -13.19 16.95
C GLY A 362 14.27 -13.26 17.48
N LEU A 363 13.23 -13.10 16.65
CA LEU A 363 11.82 -13.12 17.11
C LEU A 363 11.46 -14.40 17.88
N SER A 364 11.78 -15.56 17.31
CA SER A 364 11.62 -16.89 17.92
C SER A 364 12.29 -16.97 19.30
N THR A 365 13.53 -16.46 19.41
CA THR A 365 14.28 -16.42 20.68
C THR A 365 13.66 -15.47 21.71
N GLN A 366 13.18 -14.29 21.31
CA GLN A 366 12.50 -13.37 22.22
C GLN A 366 11.19 -13.98 22.76
N LEU A 367 10.40 -14.58 21.87
CA LEU A 367 9.11 -15.20 22.20
C LEU A 367 9.31 -16.41 23.12
N GLY A 368 10.33 -17.24 22.84
CA GLY A 368 10.76 -18.32 23.74
C GLY A 368 11.20 -17.81 25.12
N ASN A 369 12.02 -16.75 25.18
CA ASN A 369 12.51 -16.16 26.43
C ASN A 369 11.38 -15.57 27.29
N ALA A 370 10.38 -14.94 26.68
CA ALA A 370 9.20 -14.44 27.38
C ALA A 370 8.41 -15.61 28.03
N ILE A 371 8.24 -16.71 27.31
CA ILE A 371 7.56 -17.91 27.80
C ILE A 371 8.36 -18.65 28.87
N ASP A 372 9.69 -18.70 28.78
CA ASP A 372 10.55 -19.29 29.82
C ASP A 372 10.37 -18.57 31.17
N ARG A 373 10.35 -17.23 31.13
CA ARG A 373 10.13 -16.38 32.31
C ARG A 373 8.71 -16.46 32.86
N LEU A 374 7.70 -16.73 32.03
CA LEU A 374 6.33 -16.99 32.47
C LEU A 374 6.19 -18.37 33.13
N ILE A 375 6.79 -19.41 32.55
CA ILE A 375 6.63 -20.79 33.01
C ILE A 375 7.38 -21.05 34.32
N ALA A 376 8.60 -20.51 34.49
CA ALA A 376 9.42 -20.76 35.68
C ALA A 376 8.69 -20.54 37.03
N PRO A 377 8.11 -19.36 37.33
CA PRO A 377 7.41 -19.12 38.60
C PRO A 377 6.13 -19.97 38.74
N LEU A 378 5.45 -20.30 37.64
CA LEU A 378 4.27 -21.17 37.66
C LEU A 378 4.63 -22.62 38.06
N VAL A 379 5.78 -23.12 37.59
CA VAL A 379 6.29 -24.45 37.94
C VAL A 379 6.77 -24.51 39.39
N GLU A 380 7.39 -23.43 39.89
CA GLU A 380 7.74 -23.28 41.32
C GLU A 380 6.50 -23.23 42.22
N GLN A 381 5.42 -22.59 41.78
CA GLN A 381 4.13 -22.55 42.47
C GLN A 381 3.26 -23.81 42.24
N HIS A 382 3.77 -24.79 41.49
CA HIS A 382 3.07 -26.02 41.09
C HIS A 382 1.77 -25.81 40.25
N ASP A 383 1.57 -24.65 39.62
CA ASP A 383 0.51 -24.44 38.63
C ASP A 383 0.93 -24.96 37.24
N TYR A 384 0.96 -26.29 37.15
CA TYR A 384 1.25 -27.00 35.91
C TYR A 384 0.18 -26.78 34.82
N ARG A 385 -1.01 -26.28 35.17
CA ARG A 385 -2.10 -26.02 34.20
C ARG A 385 -1.80 -24.77 33.39
N GLN A 386 -1.42 -23.67 34.06
CA GLN A 386 -1.01 -22.45 33.39
C GLN A 386 0.33 -22.63 32.65
N ALA A 387 1.32 -23.30 33.27
CA ALA A 387 2.59 -23.61 32.62
C ALA A 387 2.38 -24.36 31.28
N ARG A 388 1.50 -25.37 31.25
CA ARG A 388 1.16 -26.12 30.04
C ARG A 388 0.40 -25.27 29.00
N HIS A 389 -0.41 -24.29 29.43
CA HIS A 389 -1.10 -23.39 28.51
C HIS A 389 -0.10 -22.54 27.70
N PHE A 390 0.86 -21.88 28.36
CA PHE A 390 1.90 -21.10 27.67
C PHE A 390 2.82 -21.99 26.81
N LEU A 391 3.21 -23.17 27.32
CA LEU A 391 4.00 -24.14 26.55
C LEU A 391 3.29 -24.58 25.26
N ASN A 392 1.97 -24.80 25.30
CA ASN A 392 1.17 -25.14 24.13
C ASN A 392 1.05 -23.97 23.14
N ARG A 393 0.99 -22.71 23.59
CA ARG A 393 0.99 -21.52 22.70
C ARG A 393 2.27 -21.42 21.87
N LEU A 394 3.42 -21.76 22.46
CA LEU A 394 4.69 -21.85 21.73
C LEU A 394 4.72 -23.06 20.80
N ALA A 395 4.41 -24.25 21.33
CA ALA A 395 4.49 -25.50 20.58
C ALA A 395 3.51 -25.59 19.39
N ALA A 396 2.43 -24.80 19.39
CA ALA A 396 1.50 -24.67 18.26
C ALA A 396 2.08 -23.85 17.08
N ARG A 397 3.11 -23.04 17.34
CA ARG A 397 3.80 -22.19 16.36
C ARG A 397 5.14 -22.78 15.95
N GLU A 398 5.95 -23.15 16.94
CA GLU A 398 7.30 -23.68 16.78
C GLU A 398 7.46 -24.97 17.64
N PRO A 399 7.02 -26.14 17.13
CA PRO A 399 7.03 -27.40 17.88
C PRO A 399 8.41 -27.82 18.41
N ASP A 400 9.45 -27.47 17.64
CA ASP A 400 10.84 -27.84 17.83
C ASP A 400 11.68 -26.78 18.55
N HIS A 401 11.05 -25.69 19.03
CA HIS A 401 11.75 -24.64 19.75
C HIS A 401 12.46 -25.18 21.01
N SER A 402 13.71 -24.76 21.25
CA SER A 402 14.57 -25.29 22.32
C SER A 402 13.92 -25.23 23.71
N ILE A 403 13.26 -24.11 24.02
CA ILE A 403 12.54 -23.87 25.28
C ILE A 403 11.30 -24.77 25.40
N VAL A 404 10.67 -25.17 24.28
CA VAL A 404 9.57 -26.16 24.31
C VAL A 404 10.12 -27.52 24.73
N GLN A 405 11.24 -27.94 24.15
CA GLN A 405 11.86 -29.24 24.47
C GLN A 405 12.39 -29.27 25.91
N LYS A 406 13.03 -28.18 26.38
CA LYS A 406 13.42 -27.96 27.79
C LYS A 406 12.24 -28.22 28.73
N TRP A 407 11.15 -27.46 28.62
CA TRP A 407 10.01 -27.60 29.54
C TRP A 407 9.24 -28.91 29.39
N LYS A 408 9.11 -29.46 28.17
CA LYS A 408 8.55 -30.81 27.98
C LYS A 408 9.35 -31.85 28.79
N SER A 409 10.68 -31.80 28.73
CA SER A 409 11.54 -32.75 29.46
C SER A 409 11.48 -32.56 30.98
N ASP A 410 11.53 -31.33 31.49
CA ASP A 410 11.49 -31.04 32.93
C ASP A 410 10.14 -31.43 33.55
N LEU A 411 9.03 -31.05 32.91
CA LEU A 411 7.68 -31.42 33.37
C LEU A 411 7.45 -32.93 33.32
N MET A 412 7.98 -33.63 32.31
CA MET A 412 7.90 -35.08 32.23
C MET A 412 8.75 -35.76 33.33
N ALA A 413 9.97 -35.27 33.58
CA ALA A 413 10.82 -35.77 34.66
C ALA A 413 10.15 -35.59 36.03
N ARG A 414 9.65 -34.39 36.34
CA ARG A 414 8.87 -34.11 37.56
C ARG A 414 7.67 -35.02 37.70
N ALA A 415 6.87 -35.19 36.65
CA ALA A 415 5.72 -36.10 36.68
C ALA A 415 6.13 -37.55 36.97
N THR A 416 7.23 -38.05 36.39
CA THR A 416 7.73 -39.39 36.71
C THR A 416 8.25 -39.51 38.14
N ALA A 417 8.87 -38.46 38.69
CA ALA A 417 9.31 -38.41 40.09
C ALA A 417 8.11 -38.44 41.05
N THR A 418 7.09 -37.60 40.85
CA THR A 418 5.88 -37.60 41.68
C THR A 418 5.12 -38.93 41.60
N ILE A 419 5.08 -39.60 40.44
CA ILE A 419 4.51 -40.95 40.31
C ILE A 419 5.34 -41.99 41.08
N ALA A 420 6.67 -41.88 41.06
CA ALA A 420 7.56 -42.77 41.82
C ALA A 420 7.42 -42.55 43.34
N GLU A 421 7.34 -41.30 43.79
CA GLU A 421 7.07 -40.93 45.19
C GLU A 421 5.70 -41.42 45.64
N ALA A 422 4.65 -41.23 44.83
CA ALA A 422 3.31 -41.74 45.13
C ALA A 422 3.29 -43.28 45.22
N ARG A 423 4.03 -43.99 44.35
CA ARG A 423 4.21 -45.45 44.43
C ARG A 423 4.99 -45.87 45.67
N ALA A 424 6.04 -45.16 46.05
CA ALA A 424 6.83 -45.45 47.25
C ALA A 424 6.03 -45.16 48.54
N ALA A 425 5.27 -44.07 48.56
CA ALA A 425 4.35 -43.73 49.64
C ALA A 425 3.22 -44.76 49.74
N ALA A 426 2.64 -45.18 48.61
CA ALA A 426 1.66 -46.27 48.56
C ALA A 426 2.25 -47.59 49.03
N ALA A 427 3.51 -47.92 48.71
CA ALA A 427 4.20 -49.12 49.19
C ALA A 427 4.48 -49.08 50.71
N ARG A 428 4.79 -47.90 51.27
CA ARG A 428 4.95 -47.71 52.73
C ARG A 428 3.61 -47.73 53.45
N ALA A 429 2.60 -47.06 52.90
CA ALA A 429 1.23 -47.11 53.40
C ALA A 429 0.68 -48.52 53.32
N SER A 430 0.96 -49.28 52.25
CA SER A 430 0.61 -50.69 52.13
C SER A 430 1.50 -51.60 52.98
N ALA A 431 2.66 -51.17 53.47
CA ALA A 431 3.42 -51.90 54.48
C ALA A 431 2.78 -51.73 55.88
N ILE A 432 2.40 -50.50 56.24
CA ILE A 432 1.63 -50.21 57.47
C ILE A 432 0.25 -50.89 57.42
N VAL A 433 -0.41 -50.82 56.25
CA VAL A 433 -1.71 -51.45 56.01
C VAL A 433 -1.58 -52.95 55.74
N ALA A 434 -0.42 -53.50 55.37
CA ALA A 434 -0.17 -54.95 55.38
C ALA A 434 0.05 -55.47 56.81
N ILE A 435 0.74 -54.71 57.67
CA ILE A 435 0.79 -55.01 59.12
C ILE A 435 -0.64 -54.95 59.72
N ALA A 436 -1.56 -54.18 59.13
CA ALA A 436 -2.99 -54.16 59.50
C ALA A 436 -3.91 -55.12 58.71
N LEU A 437 -3.50 -55.62 57.54
CA LEU A 437 -4.27 -56.54 56.67
C LEU A 437 -3.83 -58.00 56.84
N ASP A 438 -2.66 -58.27 57.40
CA ASP A 438 -2.33 -59.60 57.94
C ASP A 438 -3.21 -59.91 59.17
N ALA A 439 -3.75 -58.87 59.81
CA ALA A 439 -4.86 -58.95 60.77
C ALA A 439 -6.27 -58.88 60.14
N ARG A 440 -6.39 -58.73 58.81
CA ARG A 440 -7.66 -58.49 58.11
C ARG A 440 -7.72 -59.13 56.71
N SER A 441 -7.14 -60.32 56.59
CA SER A 441 -7.35 -61.30 55.51
C SER A 441 -8.76 -61.92 55.50
N LEU A 442 -9.74 -61.23 56.13
CA LEU A 442 -11.07 -61.76 56.48
C LEU A 442 -12.25 -60.90 55.99
N PHE A 443 -12.03 -59.76 55.33
CA PHE A 443 -13.14 -58.90 54.87
C PHE A 443 -13.02 -58.40 53.42
N HIS A 444 -13.53 -59.26 52.53
CA HIS A 444 -14.52 -58.92 51.48
C HIS A 444 -14.09 -58.12 50.22
N PHE A 445 -14.55 -58.63 49.06
CA PHE A 445 -14.77 -57.94 47.77
C PHE A 445 -13.55 -57.21 47.14
N CYS A 446 -12.98 -57.61 45.99
CA CYS A 446 -13.49 -58.37 44.84
C CYS A 446 -14.72 -57.71 44.17
N THR A 447 -14.54 -57.16 42.96
CA THR A 447 -15.57 -56.51 42.09
C THR A 447 -16.13 -55.17 42.63
N LEU A 448 -16.39 -54.12 41.86
CA LEU A 448 -16.06 -53.73 40.47
C LEU A 448 -15.34 -52.34 40.54
N GLU A 449 -14.86 -51.66 39.49
CA GLU A 449 -14.85 -51.90 38.04
C GLU A 449 -13.61 -51.24 37.40
N TRP A 450 -13.27 -51.62 36.15
CA TRP A 450 -12.38 -50.87 35.26
C TRP A 450 -12.93 -50.92 33.83
N SER A 451 -14.00 -50.16 33.56
CA SER A 451 -14.47 -49.89 32.19
C SER A 451 -14.68 -48.38 32.01
N GLY A 452 -14.17 -47.84 30.90
CA GLY A 452 -14.06 -46.38 30.73
C GLY A 452 -12.97 -45.93 29.74
N SER A 453 -12.57 -46.80 28.81
CA SER A 453 -11.63 -46.46 27.74
C SER A 453 -12.33 -46.48 26.38
N ARG A 454 -12.46 -45.29 25.79
CA ARG A 454 -12.43 -45.03 24.34
C ARG A 454 -13.35 -45.91 23.46
N ASP A 455 -14.50 -45.37 23.07
CA ASP A 455 -14.68 -45.06 21.65
C ASP A 455 -15.76 -43.97 21.42
N ALA A 456 -15.37 -42.86 20.83
CA ALA A 456 -16.27 -41.73 20.53
C ALA A 456 -15.78 -40.93 19.30
N SER A 457 -15.36 -41.63 18.24
CA SER A 457 -14.91 -41.01 16.99
C SER A 457 -15.42 -41.70 15.72
N ARG A 458 -16.67 -42.17 15.72
CA ARG A 458 -17.41 -42.59 14.52
C ARG A 458 -18.90 -42.22 14.57
N PHE A 459 -19.23 -40.93 14.44
CA PHE A 459 -20.52 -40.49 13.88
C PHE A 459 -20.44 -39.03 13.44
N ARG A 460 -20.19 -38.82 12.14
CA ARG A 460 -20.64 -37.68 11.32
C ARG A 460 -20.46 -38.06 9.85
N LYS A 461 -21.55 -38.53 9.24
CA LYS A 461 -21.92 -38.23 7.87
C LYS A 461 -23.07 -37.23 7.95
#